data_AF-A0A538A2L3-F1
#
_entry.id   AF-A0A538A2L3-F1
#
_cell.length_a   1.000
_cell.length_b   1.000
_cell.length_c   1.000
_cell.angle_alpha   90.00
_cell.angle_beta   90.00
_cell.angle_gamma   90.00
#
_symmetry.space_group_name_H-M   'P 1'
#
loop_
_entity.id
_entity.type
_entity.pdbx_description
1 polymer ?
#
loop_
_entity_poly.entity_id
_entity_poly.type
_entity_poly.pdbx_seq_one_letter_code
_entity_poly.pdbx_strand_id
1 'polypeptide(L)' 'MSSSEESLARAEALLARLEATRAELERLSESEDADKALDILTELSDLSRQVEEELQRAKRAAETDAQA' A
#
# COMPACT_ATOMS: atom_id res chain seq x y z
N MET A 1 -15.13 11.52 11.29
CA MET A 1 -14.31 11.17 10.11
C MET A 1 -15.23 10.50 9.12
N SER A 2 -15.24 10.97 7.87
CA SER A 2 -16.05 10.34 6.82
C SER A 2 -15.46 8.97 6.45
N SER A 3 -16.24 8.11 5.78
CA SER A 3 -15.76 6.81 5.30
C SER A 3 -14.63 6.97 4.26
N SER A 4 -14.63 8.09 3.52
CA SER A 4 -13.58 8.48 2.58
C SER A 4 -12.27 8.83 3.29
N GLU A 5 -12.31 9.63 4.36
CA GLU A 5 -11.14 9.97 5.18
C GLU A 5 -10.50 8.74 5.84
N GLU A 6 -11.32 7.82 6.33
CA GLU A 6 -10.83 6.59 6.99
C GLU A 6 -10.10 5.67 6.01
N SER A 7 -10.64 5.54 4.79
CA SER A 7 -10.02 4.74 3.73
C SER A 7 -8.71 5.37 3.24
N LEU A 8 -8.67 6.71 3.15
CA LEU A 8 -7.43 7.42 2.81
C LEU A 8 -6.35 7.23 3.89
N ALA A 9 -6.70 7.34 5.17
CA ALA A 9 -5.75 7.11 6.26
C ALA A 9 -5.18 5.67 6.25
N ARG A 10 -6.01 4.67 5.90
CA ARG A 10 -5.53 3.29 5.67
C ARG A 10 -4.58 3.19 4.48
N ALA A 11 -4.90 3.86 3.37
CA ALA A 11 -4.02 3.89 2.19
C ALA A 11 -2.65 4.51 2.52
N GLU A 12 -2.61 5.60 3.28
CA GLU A 12 -1.37 6.24 3.73
C GLU A 12 -0.53 5.32 4.63
N ALA A 13 -1.17 4.61 5.56
CA ALA A 13 -0.48 3.64 6.42
C ALA A 13 0.10 2.46 5.60
N LEU A 14 -0.63 1.99 4.59
CA LEU A 14 -0.15 0.94 3.68
C LEU A 14 1.00 1.44 2.80
N LEU A 15 0.94 2.69 2.32
CA LEU A 15 2.00 3.31 1.54
C LEU A 15 3.29 3.44 2.36
N ALA A 16 3.21 3.88 3.61
CA ALA A 16 4.36 3.94 4.50
C ALA A 16 5.03 2.57 4.71
N ARG A 17 4.23 1.50 4.79
CA ARG A 17 4.75 0.12 4.84
C ARG A 17 5.42 -0.28 3.53
N LEU A 18 4.79 0.01 2.39
CA LEU A 18 5.35 -0.27 1.07
C LEU A 18 6.70 0.41 0.86
N GLU A 19 6.84 1.67 1.28
CA GLU A 19 8.10 2.39 1.23
C GLU A 19 9.18 1.75 2.11
N ALA A 20 8.83 1.31 3.31
CA ALA A 20 9.75 0.61 4.21
C ALA A 20 10.21 -0.74 3.63
N THR A 21 9.29 -1.52 3.07
CA THR A 21 9.57 -2.80 2.39
C THR A 21 10.43 -2.59 1.14
N ARG A 22 10.18 -1.52 0.37
CA ARG A 22 11.02 -1.16 -0.79
C ARG A 22 12.44 -0.82 -0.36
N ALA A 23 12.60 -0.07 0.73
CA ALA A 23 13.92 0.24 1.28
C ALA A 23 14.64 -1.03 1.78
N GLU A 24 13.92 -2.04 2.25
CA GLU A 24 14.50 -3.35 2.57
C GLU A 24 15.01 -4.07 1.32
N LEU A 25 14.23 -4.08 0.23
CA LEU A 25 14.66 -4.66 -1.04
C LEU A 25 15.95 -3.99 -1.56
N GLU A 26 16.03 -2.66 -1.47
CA GLU A 26 17.23 -1.90 -1.87
C GLU A 26 18.45 -2.34 -1.07
N ARG A 27 18.34 -2.48 0.26
CA ARG A 27 19.42 -3.00 1.11
C ARG A 27 19.77 -4.46 0.79
N LEU A 28 18.78 -5.27 0.45
CA LEU A 28 18.98 -6.68 0.13
C LEU A 28 19.73 -6.88 -1.19
N SER A 29 19.61 -5.93 -2.13
CA SER A 29 20.30 -6.00 -3.41
C SER A 29 21.83 -6.10 -3.29
N GLU A 30 22.39 -5.73 -2.13
CA GLU A 30 23.82 -5.86 -1.79
C GLU A 30 24.22 -7.28 -1.31
N SER A 31 23.26 -8.16 -1.02
CA SER A 31 23.49 -9.43 -0.32
C SER A 31 23.45 -10.71 -1.19
N GLU A 32 23.21 -10.58 -2.50
CA GLU A 32 23.04 -11.69 -3.47
C GLU A 32 21.99 -12.76 -3.07
N ASP A 33 21.13 -12.47 -2.09
CA ASP A 33 20.08 -13.37 -1.61
C ASP A 33 18.81 -13.23 -2.46
N ALA A 34 18.74 -14.01 -3.54
CA ALA A 34 17.64 -13.98 -4.50
C ALA A 34 16.32 -14.50 -3.94
N ASP A 35 16.34 -15.50 -3.06
CA ASP A 35 15.13 -16.08 -2.48
C ASP A 35 14.43 -15.05 -1.59
N LYS A 36 15.20 -14.38 -0.72
CA LYS A 36 14.67 -13.30 0.10
C LYS A 36 14.19 -12.11 -0.74
N ALA A 37 14.81 -11.85 -1.89
CA ALA A 37 14.36 -10.78 -2.78
C ALA A 37 12.99 -11.09 -3.39
N LEU A 38 12.73 -12.36 -3.75
CA LEU A 38 11.44 -12.80 -4.25
C LEU A 38 10.33 -12.68 -3.20
N ASP A 39 10.63 -12.99 -1.93
CA ASP A 39 9.68 -12.82 -0.83
C ASP A 39 9.29 -11.35 -0.66
N ILE A 40 10.29 -10.44 -0.64
CA ILE A 40 10.04 -9.00 -0.52
C ILE A 40 9.26 -8.46 -1.73
N LEU A 41 9.57 -8.90 -2.95
CA LEU A 41 8.83 -8.51 -4.16
C LEU A 41 7.36 -8.97 -4.13
N THR A 42 7.10 -10.13 -3.53
CA THR A 42 5.75 -10.64 -3.31
C THR A 42 5.00 -9.75 -2.32
N GLU A 43 5.62 -9.41 -1.19
CA GLU A 43 5.03 -8.51 -0.20
C GLU A 43 4.75 -7.11 -0.79
N LEU A 44 5.68 -6.57 -1.60
CA LEU A 44 5.49 -5.29 -2.30
C LEU A 44 4.28 -5.32 -3.24
N SER A 45 4.09 -6.43 -3.96
CA SER A 45 2.94 -6.62 -4.86
C SER A 45 1.62 -6.65 -4.08
N ASP A 46 1.60 -7.34 -2.95
CA ASP A 46 0.42 -7.41 -2.07
C ASP A 46 0.10 -6.06 -1.40
N LEU A 47 1.12 -5.33 -0.95
CA LEU A 47 0.94 -3.98 -0.40
C LEU A 47 0.41 -3.02 -1.48
N SER A 48 0.95 -3.09 -2.70
CA SER A 48 0.48 -2.26 -3.83
C SER A 48 -1.00 -2.50 -4.14
N ARG A 49 -1.42 -3.77 -4.16
CA ARG A 49 -2.84 -4.14 -4.34
C ARG A 49 -3.72 -3.57 -3.22
N GLN A 50 -3.29 -3.68 -1.97
CA GLN A 50 -4.06 -3.17 -0.84
C GLN A 50 -4.19 -1.64 -0.86
N VAL A 51 -3.13 -0.91 -1.23
CA VAL A 51 -3.18 0.56 -1.41
C VAL A 51 -4.24 0.91 -2.46
N GLU A 52 -4.19 0.28 -3.63
CA GLU A 52 -5.17 0.53 -4.70
C GLU A 52 -6.60 0.25 -4.23
N GLU A 53 -6.83 -0.83 -3.50
CA GLU A 53 -8.15 -1.16 -2.96
C GLU A 53 -8.69 -0.09 -1.99
N GLU A 54 -7.86 0.44 -1.09
CA GLU A 54 -8.25 1.54 -0.19
C GLU A 54 -8.52 2.84 -0.94
N LEU A 55 -7.71 3.16 -1.97
CA LEU A 55 -7.94 4.34 -2.81
C LEU A 55 -9.27 4.24 -3.58
N GLN A 56 -9.58 3.06 -4.13
CA GLN A 56 -10.87 2.82 -4.78
C GLN A 56 -12.04 2.89 -3.78
N ARG A 57 -11.86 2.41 -2.55
CA ARG A 57 -12.85 2.57 -1.46
C ARG A 57 -13.06 4.05 -1.13
N ALA A 58 -11.99 4.80 -0.93
CA ALA A 58 -12.02 6.22 -0.62
C ALA A 58 -12.75 7.01 -1.71
N LYS A 59 -12.46 6.71 -2.98
CA LYS A 59 -13.14 7.33 -4.13
C LYS A 59 -14.64 7.09 -4.13
N ARG A 60 -15.09 5.84 -3.99
CA ARG A 60 -16.53 5.49 -3.94
C ARG A 60 -17.23 6.14 -2.75
N ALA A 61 -16.58 6.18 -1.60
CA ALA A 61 -17.12 6.83 -0.41
C ALA A 61 -17.27 8.34 -0.64
N ALA A 62 -16.27 9.01 -1.22
CA ALA A 62 -16.34 10.44 -1.53
C ALA A 62 -17.44 10.77 -2.56
N GLU A 63 -17.63 9.91 -3.57
CA GLU A 63 -18.73 10.03 -4.54
C GLU A 63 -20.10 9.90 -3.85
N THR A 64 -20.23 9.04 -2.85
CA THR A 64 -21.46 8.85 -2.07
C THR A 64 -21.70 10.04 -1.13
N ASP A 65 -20.65 10.50 -0.43
CA ASP A 65 -20.70 11.65 0.48
C ASP A 65 -21.09 12.94 -0.26
N ALA A 66 -20.66 13.10 -1.52
CA ALA A 66 -21.00 14.26 -2.35
C ALA A 66 -22.44 14.25 -2.90
N GLN A 67 -23.13 13.11 -2.87
CA GLN A 67 -24.51 12.95 -3.33
C GLN A 67 -25.55 12.97 -2.19
N ALA A 68 -25.09 12.93 -0.94
CA ALA A 68 -25.91 12.96 0.28
C ALA A 68 -26.14 14.40 0.77
#